data_AF-A0A7C0URF3-F1
#
_entry.id   AF-A0A7C0URF3-F1
#
_cell.length_a   1.000
_cell.length_b   1.000
_cell.length_c   1.000
_cell.angle_alpha   90.00
_cell.angle_beta   90.00
_cell.angle_gamma   90.00
#
_symmetry.space_group_name_H-M   'P 1'
#
loop_
_entity.id
_entity.type
_entity.pdbx_description
1 polymer ?
#
loop_
_entity_poly.entity_id
_entity_poly.type
_entity_poly.pdbx_seq_one_letter_code
_entity_poly.pdbx_strand_id
1 'polypeptide(L)'
;MKMEEISPAVAVLLFLEDFTRENPSIRKGAKYFTWQKRYDSYEVAYSIVGATVVELLHGGYIDLEVKRGLLRKSVLFTRKRMIPKKYGVMGRGFNAISEYNPTPLNSALFLIFPISRFPAAYLGTYIVEKELKGKDPEELRKDSEMIKYKEELKVLLEDLKRNQPELWEGIKKEVDKACQLVKGKQGYTLYSPLDMLEDKKNENKN
;
A
#
# COMPACT_ATOMS: atom_id res chain seq x y z
N MET A 1 -12.42 16.67 13.99
CA MET A 1 -11.26 15.77 13.83
C MET A 1 -10.46 16.28 12.64
N LYS A 2 -9.13 16.37 12.70
CA LYS A 2 -8.37 16.86 11.53
C LYS A 2 -8.21 15.71 10.54
N MET A 3 -8.52 15.97 9.27
CA MET A 3 -8.24 15.11 8.09
C MET A 3 -6.81 14.52 8.05
N GLU A 4 -5.87 15.11 8.79
CA GLU A 4 -4.45 14.80 8.88
C GLU A 4 -4.10 13.33 9.28
N GLU A 5 -5.08 12.49 9.61
CA GLU A 5 -4.86 11.10 10.06
C GLU A 5 -5.40 10.01 9.13
N ILE A 6 -5.94 10.35 7.96
CA ILE A 6 -6.36 9.33 6.97
C ILE A 6 -5.21 9.05 6.01
N SER A 7 -4.86 7.77 5.86
CA SER A 7 -3.78 7.37 4.98
C SER A 7 -4.21 7.36 3.51
N PRO A 8 -3.24 7.46 2.57
CA PRO A 8 -3.55 7.37 1.15
C PRO A 8 -4.18 6.01 0.80
N ALA A 9 -3.76 4.96 1.50
CA ALA A 9 -4.29 3.61 1.36
C ALA A 9 -5.78 3.53 1.72
N VAL A 10 -6.19 4.17 2.82
CA VAL A 10 -7.60 4.27 3.21
C VAL A 10 -8.39 5.09 2.20
N ALA A 11 -7.85 6.22 1.72
CA ALA A 11 -8.50 7.03 0.69
C ALA A 11 -8.75 6.23 -0.60
N VAL A 12 -7.75 5.46 -1.08
CA VAL A 12 -7.91 4.55 -2.22
C VAL A 12 -9.00 3.52 -1.94
N LEU A 13 -9.01 2.91 -0.75
CA LEU A 13 -10.02 1.91 -0.39
C LEU A 13 -11.42 2.52 -0.33
N LEU A 14 -11.62 3.73 0.20
CA LEU A 14 -12.93 4.36 0.26
C LEU A 14 -13.50 4.65 -1.14
N PHE A 15 -12.63 4.98 -2.09
CA PHE A 15 -13.00 5.37 -3.45
C PHE A 15 -12.42 4.44 -4.52
N LEU A 16 -12.42 3.14 -4.25
CA LEU A 16 -11.74 2.13 -5.07
C LEU A 16 -12.13 2.13 -6.55
N GLU A 17 -13.39 2.48 -6.82
CA GLU A 17 -13.98 2.67 -8.16
C GLU A 17 -13.20 3.67 -9.03
N ASP A 18 -12.59 4.68 -8.42
CA ASP A 18 -11.82 5.70 -9.13
C ASP A 18 -10.39 5.27 -9.44
N PHE A 19 -9.84 4.31 -8.70
CA PHE A 19 -8.43 3.94 -8.78
C PHE A 19 -8.20 2.61 -9.49
N THR A 20 -9.23 1.78 -9.66
CA THR A 20 -9.08 0.42 -10.20
C THR A 20 -10.13 0.12 -11.26
N ARG A 21 -9.75 -0.71 -12.24
CA ARG A 21 -10.66 -1.18 -13.29
C ARG A 21 -11.33 -2.47 -12.86
N GLU A 22 -12.62 -2.61 -13.14
CA GLU A 22 -13.29 -3.90 -13.01
C GLU A 22 -12.78 -4.85 -14.11
N ASN A 23 -12.29 -6.03 -13.72
CA ASN A 23 -11.79 -7.04 -14.65
C ASN A 23 -12.72 -8.27 -14.66
N PRO A 24 -13.28 -8.67 -15.82
CA PRO A 24 -14.21 -9.80 -15.91
C PRO A 24 -13.56 -11.20 -15.82
N SER A 25 -12.23 -11.31 -15.72
CA SER A 25 -11.55 -12.62 -15.65
C SER A 25 -11.70 -13.35 -14.29
N ILE A 26 -11.39 -14.65 -14.26
CA ILE A 26 -11.71 -15.61 -13.19
C ILE A 26 -10.89 -15.31 -11.92
N ARG A 27 -11.41 -14.36 -11.13
CA ARG A 27 -11.51 -14.32 -9.66
C ARG A 27 -11.63 -12.85 -9.27
N LYS A 28 -12.84 -12.29 -9.36
CA LYS A 28 -13.14 -11.00 -8.75
C LYS A 28 -12.62 -11.02 -7.30
N GLY A 29 -11.68 -10.14 -6.99
CA GLY A 29 -11.04 -9.99 -5.69
C GLY A 29 -11.93 -9.29 -4.67
N ALA A 30 -11.38 -9.15 -3.47
CA ALA A 30 -12.15 -8.91 -2.25
C ALA A 30 -12.97 -7.61 -2.29
N LYS A 31 -14.16 -7.69 -1.67
CA LYS A 31 -15.01 -6.55 -1.34
C LYS A 31 -14.66 -6.14 0.10
N TYR A 32 -14.20 -4.91 0.29
CA TYR A 32 -13.80 -4.41 1.62
C TYR A 32 -14.96 -3.76 2.36
N PHE A 33 -15.89 -3.16 1.63
CA PHE A 33 -17.08 -2.52 2.18
C PHE A 33 -18.37 -2.93 1.47
N THR A 34 -19.51 -2.83 2.15
CA THR A 34 -20.83 -3.29 1.68
C THR A 34 -21.33 -2.60 0.41
N TRP A 35 -20.99 -1.34 0.16
CA TRP A 35 -21.41 -0.62 -1.06
C TRP A 35 -20.52 -0.87 -2.27
N GLN A 36 -19.35 -1.51 -2.11
CA GLN A 36 -18.39 -1.64 -3.20
C GLN A 36 -18.66 -2.82 -4.13
N LYS A 37 -18.32 -2.62 -5.40
CA LYS A 37 -18.13 -3.70 -6.37
C LYS A 37 -16.89 -4.53 -6.03
N ARG A 38 -16.80 -5.73 -6.61
CA ARG A 38 -15.62 -6.59 -6.49
C ARG A 38 -14.61 -6.26 -7.59
N TYR A 39 -13.35 -6.11 -7.21
CA TYR A 39 -12.23 -5.73 -8.10
C TYR A 39 -11.13 -6.77 -8.08
N ASP A 40 -10.32 -6.84 -9.13
CA ASP A 40 -9.13 -7.70 -9.12
C ASP A 40 -8.20 -7.31 -7.94
N SER A 41 -7.82 -8.28 -7.10
CA SER A 41 -7.08 -8.00 -5.88
C SER A 41 -5.68 -7.42 -6.12
N TYR A 42 -5.05 -7.78 -7.24
CA TYR A 42 -3.74 -7.23 -7.59
C TYR A 42 -3.88 -5.79 -8.09
N GLU A 43 -4.89 -5.48 -8.91
CA GLU A 43 -5.19 -4.09 -9.28
C GLU A 43 -5.45 -3.22 -8.05
N VAL A 44 -6.19 -3.73 -7.06
CA VAL A 44 -6.36 -3.03 -5.77
C VAL A 44 -5.03 -2.80 -5.08
N ALA A 45 -4.19 -3.84 -4.95
CA ALA A 45 -2.89 -3.72 -4.29
C ALA A 45 -1.96 -2.74 -5.01
N TYR A 46 -1.95 -2.74 -6.34
CA TYR A 46 -1.19 -1.78 -7.14
C TYR A 46 -1.66 -0.35 -6.89
N SER A 47 -2.97 -0.12 -6.81
CA SER A 47 -3.50 1.23 -6.56
C SER A 47 -3.22 1.73 -5.15
N ILE A 48 -3.35 0.88 -4.12
CA ILE A 48 -2.99 1.22 -2.74
C ILE A 48 -1.51 1.60 -2.64
N VAL A 49 -0.63 0.73 -3.15
CA VAL A 49 0.82 0.95 -3.09
C VAL A 49 1.21 2.14 -3.96
N GLY A 50 0.69 2.23 -5.18
CA GLY A 50 0.96 3.29 -6.14
C GLY A 50 0.62 4.67 -5.61
N ALA A 51 -0.62 4.87 -5.14
CA ALA A 51 -1.06 6.16 -4.60
C ALA A 51 -0.24 6.56 -3.36
N THR A 52 0.06 5.61 -2.48
CA THR A 52 0.87 5.90 -1.28
C THR A 52 2.30 6.26 -1.64
N VAL A 53 2.94 5.49 -2.52
CA VAL A 53 4.32 5.71 -2.98
C VAL A 53 4.45 7.05 -3.71
N VAL A 54 3.50 7.39 -4.58
CA VAL A 54 3.57 8.64 -5.33
C VAL A 54 3.38 9.86 -4.43
N GLU A 55 2.51 9.79 -3.42
CA GLU A 55 2.40 10.88 -2.45
C GLU A 55 3.70 11.01 -1.63
N LEU A 56 4.30 9.90 -1.22
CA LEU A 56 5.57 9.91 -0.49
C LEU A 56 6.72 10.47 -1.33
N LEU A 57 6.77 10.17 -2.63
CA LEU A 57 7.70 10.75 -3.59
C LEU A 57 7.49 12.25 -3.73
N HIS A 58 6.25 12.67 -3.97
CA HIS A 58 5.89 14.08 -4.12
C HIS A 58 6.21 14.89 -2.85
N GLY A 59 5.99 14.28 -1.68
CA GLY A 59 6.34 14.84 -0.38
C GLY A 59 7.82 14.75 -0.02
N GLY A 60 8.71 14.23 -0.87
CA GLY A 60 10.15 14.14 -0.62
C GLY A 60 10.53 13.24 0.57
N TYR A 61 9.70 12.26 0.91
CA TYR A 61 9.98 11.31 2.00
C TYR A 61 10.84 10.14 1.54
N ILE A 62 10.75 9.80 0.25
CA ILE A 62 11.40 8.66 -0.36
C ILE A 62 11.91 9.07 -1.75
N ASP A 63 12.90 8.34 -2.26
CA ASP A 63 13.24 8.31 -3.68
C ASP A 63 13.00 6.90 -4.23
N LEU A 64 12.61 6.84 -5.50
CA LEU A 64 12.55 5.61 -6.28
C LEU A 64 13.46 5.71 -7.51
N GLU A 65 14.21 4.64 -7.78
CA GLU A 65 15.07 4.54 -8.95
C GLU A 65 14.83 3.21 -9.68
N VAL A 66 14.64 3.26 -11.00
CA VAL A 66 14.59 2.04 -11.82
C VAL A 66 16.01 1.57 -12.10
N LYS A 67 16.43 0.49 -11.44
CA LYS A 67 17.72 -0.15 -11.70
C LYS A 67 17.57 -1.22 -12.77
N ARG A 68 18.26 -1.02 -13.90
CA ARG A 68 18.33 -1.98 -15.01
C ARG A 68 19.61 -2.82 -14.89
N GLY A 69 19.47 -4.10 -14.58
CA GLY A 69 20.52 -5.11 -14.74
C GLY A 69 20.35 -5.89 -16.05
N LEU A 70 21.37 -6.68 -16.42
CA LEU A 70 21.41 -7.45 -17.67
C LEU A 70 20.16 -8.32 -17.94
N LEU A 71 19.51 -8.84 -16.89
CA LEU A 71 18.33 -9.71 -17.01
C LEU A 71 17.20 -9.34 -16.04
N ARG A 72 17.38 -8.32 -15.21
CA ARG A 72 16.44 -7.98 -14.14
C ARG A 72 16.28 -6.47 -14.04
N LYS A 73 15.02 -6.05 -14.06
CA LYS A 73 14.63 -4.70 -13.65
C LYS A 73 14.08 -4.77 -12.22
N SER A 74 14.51 -3.82 -11.40
CA SER A 74 14.01 -3.64 -10.04
C SER A 74 13.83 -2.16 -9.74
N VAL A 75 12.90 -1.85 -8.86
CA VAL A 75 12.80 -0.49 -8.30
C VAL A 75 13.55 -0.46 -6.98
N LEU A 76 14.54 0.41 -6.86
CA LEU A 76 15.19 0.72 -5.60
C LEU A 76 14.38 1.78 -4.87
N PHE A 77 14.15 1.53 -3.60
CA PHE A 77 13.52 2.41 -2.64
C PHE A 77 14.58 2.96 -1.69
N THR A 78 14.58 4.28 -1.50
CA THR A 78 15.43 4.92 -0.49
C THR A 78 14.58 5.82 0.39
N ARG A 79 14.53 5.55 1.70
CA ARG A 79 13.89 6.46 2.65
C ARG A 79 14.81 7.65 2.92
N LYS A 80 14.29 8.86 2.81
CA LYS A 80 15.06 10.11 3.01
C LYS A 80 14.85 10.76 4.36
N ARG A 81 13.73 10.48 5.01
CA ARG A 81 13.41 11.02 6.34
C ARG A 81 12.34 10.17 7.00
N MET A 82 12.00 10.49 8.24
CA MET A 82 10.90 9.83 8.94
C MET A 82 9.59 10.05 8.18
N ILE A 83 8.88 8.96 7.88
CA ILE A 83 7.56 9.02 7.25
C ILE A 83 6.50 9.25 8.35
N PRO A 84 5.66 10.30 8.24
CA PRO A 84 4.64 10.61 9.23
C PRO A 84 3.64 9.47 9.47
N LYS A 85 3.07 9.42 10.68
CA LYS A 85 2.09 8.39 11.06
C LYS A 85 0.83 8.37 10.18
N LYS A 86 0.47 9.49 9.55
CA LYS A 86 -0.68 9.58 8.63
C LYS A 86 -0.61 8.58 7.48
N TYR A 87 0.59 8.12 7.10
CA TYR A 87 0.76 7.12 6.03
C TYR A 87 0.45 5.68 6.48
N GLY A 88 -0.01 5.49 7.71
CA GLY A 88 -0.61 4.24 8.18
C GLY A 88 0.34 3.05 8.12
N VAL A 89 -0.22 1.88 7.78
CA VAL A 89 0.50 0.61 7.65
C VAL A 89 1.67 0.71 6.67
N MET A 90 1.47 1.40 5.54
CA MET A 90 2.50 1.60 4.52
C MET A 90 3.67 2.43 5.08
N GLY A 91 3.37 3.57 5.72
CA GLY A 91 4.39 4.43 6.32
C GLY A 91 5.17 3.74 7.43
N ARG A 92 4.50 2.96 8.27
CA ARG A 92 5.13 2.14 9.31
C ARG A 92 6.10 1.12 8.70
N GLY A 93 5.69 0.39 7.67
CA GLY A 93 6.55 -0.57 6.98
C GLY A 93 7.77 0.06 6.33
N PHE A 94 7.60 1.20 5.65
CA PHE A 94 8.72 1.91 5.05
C PHE A 94 9.69 2.51 6.07
N ASN A 95 9.20 2.94 7.25
CA ASN A 95 10.07 3.40 8.34
C ASN A 95 10.95 2.30 8.95
N ALA A 96 10.62 1.02 8.73
CA ALA A 96 11.49 -0.09 9.15
C ALA A 96 12.76 -0.20 8.30
N ILE A 97 12.82 0.49 7.15
CA ILE A 97 14.01 0.57 6.31
C ILE A 97 14.91 1.72 6.76
N SER A 98 16.21 1.44 6.88
CA SER A 98 17.21 2.44 7.25
C SER A 98 17.22 3.63 6.29
N GLU A 99 17.41 4.82 6.83
CA GLU A 99 17.50 6.05 6.05
C GLU A 99 18.71 6.02 5.12
N TYR A 100 18.57 6.60 3.93
CA TYR A 100 19.61 6.69 2.89
C TYR A 100 20.20 5.35 2.43
N ASN A 101 19.59 4.21 2.78
CA ASN A 101 20.03 2.89 2.35
C ASN A 101 19.16 2.38 1.17
N PRO A 102 19.68 2.36 -0.07
CA PRO A 102 18.92 1.87 -1.21
C PRO A 102 18.56 0.38 -1.04
N THR A 103 17.26 0.10 -1.04
CA THR A 103 16.71 -1.24 -0.78
C THR A 103 15.73 -1.61 -1.89
N PRO A 104 15.71 -2.84 -2.42
CA PRO A 104 14.68 -3.26 -3.37
C PRO A 104 13.27 -3.01 -2.81
N LEU A 105 12.39 -2.37 -3.59
CA LEU A 105 11.06 -1.96 -3.13
C LEU A 105 10.23 -3.17 -2.65
N ASN A 106 10.34 -4.33 -3.30
CA ASN A 106 9.66 -5.54 -2.84
C ASN A 106 10.06 -5.96 -1.41
N SER A 107 11.28 -5.66 -0.97
CA SER A 107 11.76 -5.99 0.37
C SER A 107 11.16 -5.08 1.43
N ALA A 108 10.94 -3.80 1.08
CA ALA A 108 10.21 -2.88 1.94
C ALA A 108 8.71 -3.22 1.99
N LEU A 109 8.12 -3.54 0.84
CA LEU A 109 6.72 -3.99 0.74
C LEU A 109 6.47 -5.32 1.44
N PHE A 110 7.45 -6.23 1.48
CA PHE A 110 7.36 -7.49 2.22
C PHE A 110 6.98 -7.27 3.69
N LEU A 111 7.49 -6.21 4.32
CA LEU A 111 7.16 -5.87 5.71
C LEU A 111 5.74 -5.32 5.90
N ILE A 112 5.06 -4.97 4.81
CA ILE A 112 3.73 -4.34 4.79
C ILE A 112 2.64 -5.37 4.51
N PHE A 113 2.85 -6.26 3.54
CA PHE A 113 1.82 -7.20 3.12
C PHE A 113 1.54 -8.26 4.21
N PRO A 114 0.26 -8.64 4.42
CA PRO A 114 -0.09 -9.67 5.38
C PRO A 114 0.34 -11.06 4.87
N ILE A 115 0.81 -11.91 5.79
CA ILE A 115 1.16 -13.31 5.47
C ILE A 115 -0.13 -14.08 5.19
N SER A 116 -0.29 -14.55 3.95
CA SER A 116 -1.54 -15.19 3.51
C SER A 116 -1.35 -16.05 2.27
N ARG A 117 -2.32 -16.92 2.00
CA ARG A 117 -2.43 -17.62 0.72
C ARG A 117 -2.70 -16.65 -0.44
N PHE A 118 -3.35 -15.52 -0.13
CA PHE A 118 -3.72 -14.47 -1.09
C PHE A 118 -3.34 -13.06 -0.56
N PRO A 119 -2.05 -12.71 -0.43
CA PRO A 119 -1.62 -11.47 0.22
C PRO A 119 -2.25 -10.21 -0.37
N ALA A 120 -2.32 -10.10 -1.70
CA ALA A 120 -2.96 -8.98 -2.39
C ALA A 120 -4.45 -8.79 -1.99
N ALA A 121 -5.19 -9.90 -1.80
CA ALA A 121 -6.60 -9.83 -1.41
C ALA A 121 -6.81 -9.45 0.05
N TYR A 122 -5.82 -9.71 0.92
CA TYR A 122 -5.92 -9.43 2.35
C TYR A 122 -5.30 -8.09 2.75
N LEU A 123 -4.51 -7.44 1.88
CA LEU A 123 -3.92 -6.14 2.17
C LEU A 123 -4.99 -5.10 2.56
N GLY A 124 -6.07 -4.98 1.78
CA GLY A 124 -7.12 -4.00 2.07
C GLY A 124 -7.85 -4.29 3.40
N THR A 125 -8.19 -5.56 3.69
CA THR A 125 -8.78 -5.95 4.98
C THR A 125 -7.85 -5.60 6.14
N TYR A 126 -6.57 -5.90 5.99
CA TYR A 126 -5.55 -5.60 6.98
C TYR A 126 -5.44 -4.09 7.26
N ILE A 127 -5.47 -3.25 6.22
CA ILE A 127 -5.48 -1.78 6.36
C ILE A 127 -6.75 -1.31 7.07
N VAL A 128 -7.93 -1.80 6.66
CA VAL A 128 -9.21 -1.44 7.31
C VAL A 128 -9.17 -1.77 8.80
N GLU A 129 -8.74 -2.98 9.14
CA GLU A 129 -8.66 -3.41 10.53
C GLU A 129 -7.67 -2.59 11.36
N LYS A 130 -6.54 -2.15 10.78
CA LYS A 130 -5.51 -1.41 11.53
C LYS A 130 -5.78 0.09 11.60
N GLU A 131 -6.45 0.67 10.61
CA GLU A 131 -6.49 2.14 10.43
C GLU A 131 -7.88 2.77 10.55
N LEU A 132 -8.97 2.00 10.35
CA LEU A 132 -10.34 2.50 10.42
C LEU A 132 -11.06 2.21 11.73
N LYS A 133 -10.38 1.63 12.74
CA LYS A 133 -11.01 1.30 14.04
C LYS A 133 -11.72 2.53 14.64
N GLY A 134 -13.04 2.43 14.81
CA GLY A 134 -13.87 3.47 15.40
C GLY A 134 -14.25 4.62 14.46
N LYS A 135 -13.99 4.52 13.16
CA LYS A 135 -14.40 5.50 12.13
C LYS A 135 -15.51 4.91 11.27
N ASP A 136 -16.50 5.73 10.89
CA ASP A 136 -17.52 5.33 9.92
C ASP A 136 -17.03 5.58 8.48
N PRO A 137 -16.78 4.53 7.69
CA PRO A 137 -16.34 4.67 6.30
C PRO A 137 -17.36 5.37 5.39
N GLU A 138 -18.67 5.25 5.65
CA GLU A 138 -19.70 5.88 4.83
C GLU A 138 -19.72 7.40 5.05
N GLU A 139 -19.49 7.85 6.28
CA GLU A 139 -19.31 9.28 6.59
C GLU A 139 -18.04 9.82 5.93
N LEU A 140 -16.91 9.12 6.07
CA LEU A 140 -15.64 9.52 5.44
C LEU A 140 -15.74 9.61 3.92
N ARG A 141 -16.51 8.74 3.26
CA ARG A 141 -16.71 8.77 1.81
C ARG A 141 -17.52 9.99 1.35
N LYS A 142 -18.38 10.54 2.21
CA LYS A 142 -19.21 11.72 1.93
C LYS A 142 -18.53 13.04 2.32
N ASP A 143 -17.45 12.96 3.09
CA ASP A 143 -16.67 14.12 3.53
C ASP A 143 -16.01 14.85 2.34
N SER A 144 -16.17 16.17 2.29
CA SER A 144 -15.71 17.00 1.17
C SER A 144 -14.19 17.11 1.11
N GLU A 145 -13.52 17.13 2.26
CA GLU A 145 -12.06 17.15 2.32
C GLU A 145 -11.49 15.80 1.83
N MET A 146 -12.12 14.68 2.20
CA MET A 146 -11.77 13.34 1.71
C MET A 146 -11.95 13.21 0.19
N ILE A 147 -13.01 13.77 -0.37
CA ILE A 147 -13.23 13.80 -1.83
C ILE A 147 -12.13 14.62 -2.51
N LYS A 148 -11.75 15.77 -1.95
CA LYS A 148 -10.67 16.60 -2.48
C LYS A 148 -9.33 15.84 -2.44
N TYR A 149 -9.00 15.24 -1.31
CA TYR A 149 -7.76 14.46 -1.15
C TYR A 149 -7.70 13.28 -2.10
N LYS A 150 -8.84 12.60 -2.33
CA LYS A 150 -8.95 11.55 -3.36
C LYS A 150 -8.58 12.06 -4.74
N GLU A 151 -9.11 13.21 -5.17
CA GLU A 151 -8.80 13.76 -6.50
C GLU A 151 -7.32 14.17 -6.62
N GLU A 152 -6.72 14.73 -5.57
CA GLU A 152 -5.28 15.02 -5.53
C GLU A 152 -4.44 13.75 -5.71
N LEU A 153 -4.79 12.66 -5.01
CA LEU A 153 -4.12 11.36 -5.16
C LEU A 153 -4.27 10.78 -6.58
N LYS A 154 -5.45 10.93 -7.20
CA LYS A 154 -5.67 10.48 -8.59
C LYS A 154 -4.78 11.24 -9.55
N VAL A 155 -4.70 12.56 -9.43
CA VAL A 155 -3.85 13.39 -10.28
C VAL A 155 -2.39 12.95 -10.17
N LEU A 156 -1.87 12.79 -8.94
CA LEU A 156 -0.50 12.33 -8.73
C LEU A 156 -0.24 10.96 -9.34
N LEU A 157 -1.16 10.01 -9.14
CA LEU A 157 -1.00 8.65 -9.65
C LEU A 157 -1.06 8.59 -11.18
N GLU A 158 -1.99 9.32 -11.81
CA GLU A 158 -2.10 9.38 -13.27
C GLU A 158 -0.92 10.12 -13.91
N ASP A 159 -0.40 11.17 -13.26
CA ASP A 159 0.81 11.85 -13.69
C ASP A 159 2.03 10.92 -13.65
N LEU A 160 2.17 10.08 -12.61
CA LEU A 160 3.21 9.06 -12.55
C LEU A 160 3.08 8.05 -13.70
N LYS A 161 1.87 7.52 -13.93
CA LYS A 161 1.62 6.54 -15.00
C LYS A 161 1.94 7.12 -16.38
N ARG A 162 1.58 8.38 -16.62
CA ARG A 162 1.78 9.07 -17.90
C ARG A 162 3.25 9.45 -18.12
N ASN A 163 3.89 10.04 -17.13
CA ASN A 163 5.21 10.63 -17.28
C ASN A 163 6.35 9.66 -16.97
N GLN A 164 6.10 8.63 -16.15
CA GLN A 164 7.08 7.62 -15.75
C GLN A 164 6.50 6.19 -15.85
N PRO A 165 6.04 5.76 -17.04
CA PRO A 165 5.38 4.46 -17.22
C PRO A 165 6.27 3.28 -16.84
N GLU A 166 7.59 3.36 -17.06
CA GLU A 166 8.51 2.30 -16.67
C GLU A 166 8.60 2.14 -15.15
N LEU A 167 8.58 3.25 -14.41
CA LEU A 167 8.57 3.22 -12.95
C LEU A 167 7.27 2.60 -12.45
N TRP A 168 6.12 2.95 -13.04
CA TRP A 168 4.83 2.35 -12.72
C TRP A 168 4.82 0.82 -12.94
N GLU A 169 5.28 0.36 -14.11
CA GLU A 169 5.43 -1.08 -14.37
C GLU A 169 6.42 -1.75 -13.41
N GLY A 170 7.46 -1.03 -13.00
CA GLY A 170 8.38 -1.46 -11.97
C GLY A 170 7.68 -1.68 -10.63
N ILE A 171 6.89 -0.70 -10.16
CA ILE A 171 6.15 -0.78 -8.89
C ILE A 171 5.23 -2.00 -8.87
N LYS A 172 4.45 -2.22 -9.94
CA LYS A 172 3.56 -3.40 -10.04
C LYS A 172 4.34 -4.71 -9.89
N LYS A 173 5.46 -4.85 -10.59
CA LYS A 173 6.33 -6.04 -10.47
C LYS A 173 6.92 -6.22 -9.08
N GLU A 174 7.25 -5.13 -8.38
CA GLU A 174 7.74 -5.20 -7.01
C GLU A 174 6.64 -5.59 -6.02
N VAL A 175 5.40 -5.15 -6.25
CA VAL A 175 4.21 -5.63 -5.52
C VAL A 175 4.00 -7.13 -5.72
N ASP A 176 4.09 -7.62 -6.95
CA ASP A 176 3.98 -9.05 -7.24
C ASP A 176 5.03 -9.87 -6.50
N LYS A 177 6.29 -9.43 -6.56
CA LYS A 177 7.40 -10.07 -5.84
C LYS A 177 7.17 -10.06 -4.34
N ALA A 178 6.74 -8.94 -3.76
CA ALA A 178 6.44 -8.85 -2.34
C ALA A 178 5.34 -9.84 -1.93
N CYS A 179 4.26 -9.94 -2.73
CA CYS A 179 3.19 -10.92 -2.52
C CYS A 179 3.71 -12.36 -2.57
N GLN A 180 4.66 -12.70 -3.46
CA GLN A 180 5.25 -14.04 -3.47
C GLN A 180 6.06 -14.33 -2.21
N LEU A 181 6.77 -13.33 -1.65
CA LEU A 181 7.59 -13.49 -0.46
C LEU A 181 6.76 -13.75 0.81
N VAL A 182 5.58 -13.15 0.94
CA VAL A 182 4.68 -13.36 2.10
C VAL A 182 3.62 -14.45 1.86
N LYS A 183 3.72 -15.20 0.76
CA LYS A 183 2.74 -16.23 0.42
C LYS A 183 2.88 -17.43 1.36
N GLY A 184 1.86 -17.66 2.19
CA GLY A 184 1.86 -18.71 3.21
C GLY A 184 0.56 -19.51 3.26
N LYS A 185 0.55 -20.60 4.03
CA LYS A 185 -0.69 -21.31 4.41
C LYS A 185 -1.22 -20.67 5.70
N GLN A 186 -2.50 -20.31 5.74
CA GLN A 186 -3.11 -19.47 6.80
C GLN A 186 -2.95 -20.01 8.23
N GLY A 187 -2.79 -19.07 9.16
CA GLY A 187 -3.54 -19.00 10.43
C GLY A 187 -4.45 -17.76 10.42
N TYR A 188 -5.50 -17.73 11.23
CA TYR A 188 -6.63 -16.77 11.17
C TYR A 188 -6.32 -15.30 11.53
N THR A 189 -5.07 -14.96 11.83
CA THR A 189 -4.69 -13.62 12.32
C THR A 189 -4.07 -12.81 11.20
N LEU A 190 -4.62 -11.62 10.92
CA LEU A 190 -4.09 -10.68 9.94
C LEU A 190 -2.88 -9.95 10.53
N TYR A 191 -1.69 -10.53 10.34
CA TYR A 191 -0.40 -9.91 10.66
C TYR A 191 0.52 -9.86 9.44
N SER A 192 1.36 -8.83 9.42
CA SER A 192 2.50 -8.66 8.52
C SER A 192 3.78 -9.20 9.15
N PRO A 193 4.85 -9.47 8.36
CA PRO A 193 6.16 -9.80 8.93
C PRO A 193 6.67 -8.76 9.91
N LEU A 194 6.30 -7.47 9.74
CA LEU A 194 6.67 -6.42 10.67
C LEU A 194 6.00 -6.59 12.04
N ASP A 195 4.69 -6.90 12.09
CA ASP A 195 4.01 -7.09 13.38
C ASP A 195 4.68 -8.23 14.18
N MET A 196 5.07 -9.32 13.51
CA MET A 196 5.80 -10.42 14.16
C MET A 196 7.15 -9.99 14.76
N LEU A 197 7.86 -9.08 14.09
CA LEU A 197 9.13 -8.54 14.57
C LEU A 197 8.92 -7.59 15.76
N GLU A 198 7.82 -6.83 15.75
CA GLU A 198 7.44 -5.92 16.83
C GLU A 198 7.01 -6.70 18.08
N ASP A 199 6.18 -7.74 17.92
CA ASP A 199 5.70 -8.58 19.02
C ASP A 199 6.85 -9.29 19.75
N LYS A 200 7.77 -9.93 19.01
CA LYS A 200 8.98 -10.56 19.59
C LYS A 200 9.88 -9.60 20.35
N LYS A 201 9.98 -8.35 19.90
CA LYS A 201 10.77 -7.32 20.61
C LYS A 201 10.11 -6.91 21.92
N ASN A 202 8.79 -6.97 22.01
CA ASN A 202 8.06 -6.64 23.23
C ASN A 202 8.07 -7.80 24.23
N GLU A 203 8.06 -9.05 23.75
CA GLU A 203 8.27 -10.24 24.60
C GLU A 203 9.65 -10.25 25.26
N ASN A 204 10.72 -9.89 24.54
CA ASN A 204 12.08 -9.84 25.07
C ASN A 204 12.38 -8.64 26.00
N LYS A 205 11.39 -7.77 26.25
CA LYS A 205 11.50 -6.62 27.17
C LYS A 205 10.82 -6.86 28.52
N ASN A 206 10.07 -7.95 28.65
CA ASN A 206 9.43 -8.41 29.89
C ASN A 206 10.20 -9.60 30.47
#